data_AF-A0A379W9I2-F1
#
_entry.id   AF-A0A379W9I2-F1
#
_cell.length_a   1.000
_cell.length_b   1.000
_cell.length_c   1.000
_cell.angle_alpha   90.00
_cell.angle_beta   90.00
_cell.angle_gamma   90.00
#
_symmetry.space_group_name_H-M   'P 1'
#
loop_
_entity.id
_entity.type
_entity.pdbx_description
1 polymer ?
#
loop_
_entity_poly.entity_id
_entity_poly.type
_entity_poly.pdbx_seq_one_letter_code
_entity_poly.pdbx_strand_id
1 'polypeptide(L)'
;MGKTITDVKSEALAYREADFDILEWRVDHFANVTTGESVLEAAGAIREIITDKPLLFTFRSAKEGGEQALTTGQYIALNRAAVDSGLVDMIDLSFLPATMR
;
A
#
# COMPACT_ATOMS: atom_id res chain seq x y z
N MET A 1 -3.93 1.12 8.97
CA MET A 1 -3.78 2.40 8.27
C MET A 1 -2.65 3.27 8.86
N GLY A 2 -1.47 2.70 9.15
CA GLY A 2 -0.38 3.38 9.82
C GLY A 2 0.26 4.50 9.00
N LYS A 3 0.57 5.63 9.64
CA LYS A 3 1.18 6.81 9.02
C LYS A 3 2.70 6.70 8.94
N THR A 4 3.31 5.97 9.87
CA THR A 4 4.75 5.69 9.95
C THR A 4 5.01 4.19 9.91
N ILE A 5 6.27 3.78 9.67
CA ILE A 5 6.62 2.35 9.69
C ILE A 5 6.36 1.70 11.04
N THR A 6 6.52 2.45 12.14
CA THR A 6 6.20 1.99 13.49
C THR A 6 4.71 1.71 13.62
N ASP A 7 3.85 2.60 13.12
CA ASP A 7 2.40 2.40 13.15
C ASP A 7 1.99 1.19 12.32
N VAL A 8 2.55 1.05 11.10
CA VAL A 8 2.29 -0.10 10.21
C VAL A 8 2.65 -1.41 10.90
N LYS A 9 3.84 -1.50 11.53
CA LYS A 9 4.25 -2.68 12.29
C LYS A 9 3.32 -2.97 13.48
N SER A 10 2.95 -1.94 14.22
CA SER A 10 2.06 -2.07 15.38
C SER A 10 0.67 -2.58 14.97
N GLU A 11 0.12 -2.07 13.88
CA GLU A 11 -1.18 -2.51 13.37
C GLU A 11 -1.12 -3.92 12.78
N ALA A 12 -0.07 -4.26 12.01
CA ALA A 12 0.11 -5.62 11.52
C ALA A 12 0.18 -6.64 12.67
N LEU A 13 0.88 -6.31 13.77
CA LEU A 13 0.90 -7.14 14.97
C LEU A 13 -0.49 -7.28 15.60
N ALA A 14 -1.27 -6.21 15.66
CA ALA A 14 -2.62 -6.24 16.18
C ALA A 14 -3.59 -7.05 15.30
N TYR A 15 -3.42 -6.99 13.97
CA TYR A 15 -4.26 -7.70 13.01
C TYR A 15 -3.88 -9.16 12.87
N ARG A 16 -2.63 -9.56 13.11
CA ARG A 16 -2.21 -10.97 12.94
C ARG A 16 -3.12 -11.99 13.64
N GLU A 17 -3.72 -11.63 14.77
CA GLU A 17 -4.61 -12.50 15.55
C GLU A 17 -6.10 -12.38 15.15
N ALA A 18 -6.44 -11.50 14.21
CA ALA A 18 -7.80 -11.29 13.74
C ALA A 18 -8.19 -12.31 12.65
N ASP A 19 -9.48 -12.62 12.56
CA ASP A 19 -10.03 -13.52 11.55
C ASP A 19 -10.35 -12.74 10.27
N PHE A 20 -9.49 -12.89 9.25
CA PHE A 20 -9.71 -12.35 7.90
C PHE A 20 -8.99 -13.19 6.85
N ASP A 21 -9.43 -13.06 5.60
CA ASP A 21 -8.84 -13.78 4.46
C ASP A 21 -7.79 -12.96 3.71
N ILE A 22 -7.99 -11.65 3.58
CA ILE A 22 -7.10 -10.74 2.82
C ILE A 22 -6.79 -9.52 3.67
N LEU A 23 -5.52 -9.15 3.74
CA LEU A 23 -5.09 -7.88 4.32
C LEU A 23 -5.01 -6.83 3.22
N GLU A 24 -5.74 -5.73 3.37
CA GLU A 24 -5.53 -4.54 2.54
C GLU A 24 -4.57 -3.57 3.25
N TRP A 25 -3.48 -3.20 2.58
CA TRP A 25 -2.69 -2.05 2.98
C TRP A 25 -3.04 -0.83 2.13
N ARG A 26 -3.75 0.11 2.77
CA ARG A 26 -4.05 1.44 2.23
C ARG A 26 -2.84 2.35 2.36
N VAL A 27 -1.95 2.25 1.39
CA VAL A 27 -0.68 2.98 1.35
C VAL A 27 -0.87 4.50 1.25
N ASP A 28 -2.04 4.98 0.81
CA ASP A 28 -2.33 6.41 0.75
C ASP A 28 -2.33 7.08 2.14
N HIS A 29 -2.47 6.34 3.24
CA HIS A 29 -2.31 6.86 4.60
C HIS A 29 -0.83 6.98 5.06
N PHE A 30 0.10 6.34 4.37
CA PHE A 30 1.51 6.28 4.77
C PHE A 30 2.22 7.59 4.41
N ALA A 31 2.79 8.29 5.38
CA ALA A 31 3.31 9.64 5.19
C ALA A 31 4.44 9.72 4.15
N ASN A 32 5.24 8.65 4.04
CA ASN A 32 6.39 8.58 3.12
C ASN A 32 6.07 7.83 1.83
N VAL A 33 4.84 7.96 1.31
CA VAL A 33 4.40 7.24 0.09
C VAL A 33 5.14 7.65 -1.18
N THR A 34 5.78 8.83 -1.20
CA THR A 34 6.55 9.33 -2.34
C THR A 34 7.95 8.73 -2.45
N THR A 35 8.43 8.03 -1.41
CA THR A 35 9.71 7.33 -1.42
C THR A 35 9.47 5.83 -1.57
N GLY A 36 9.63 5.33 -2.80
CA GLY A 36 9.38 3.92 -3.12
C GLY A 36 10.10 2.95 -2.18
N GLU A 37 11.35 3.23 -1.81
CA GLU A 37 12.10 2.43 -0.84
C GLU A 37 11.41 2.32 0.52
N SER A 38 10.90 3.42 1.07
CA SER A 38 10.17 3.41 2.36
C SER A 38 8.86 2.65 2.29
N VAL A 39 8.18 2.70 1.14
CA VAL A 39 6.97 1.91 0.89
C VAL A 39 7.30 0.41 0.86
N LEU A 40 8.38 0.03 0.17
CA LEU A 40 8.81 -1.37 0.11
C LEU A 40 9.30 -1.89 1.47
N GLU A 41 9.99 -1.05 2.26
CA GLU A 41 10.37 -1.39 3.64
C GLU A 41 9.14 -1.68 4.50
N ALA A 42 8.10 -0.84 4.40
CA ALA A 42 6.84 -1.05 5.13
C ALA A 42 6.08 -2.29 4.63
N ALA A 43 6.03 -2.56 3.32
CA ALA A 43 5.45 -3.78 2.77
C ALA A 43 6.18 -5.04 3.28
N GLY A 44 7.51 -4.99 3.29
CA GLY A 44 8.35 -6.07 3.83
C GLY A 44 8.05 -6.34 5.30
N ALA A 45 7.94 -5.28 6.10
CA ALA A 45 7.58 -5.40 7.51
C ALA A 45 6.19 -6.05 7.72
N ILE A 46 5.20 -5.73 6.88
CA ILE A 46 3.90 -6.40 6.92
C ILE A 46 4.06 -7.90 6.65
N ARG A 47 4.85 -8.29 5.63
CA ARG A 47 5.08 -9.69 5.26
C ARG A 47 5.84 -10.51 6.28
N GLU A 48 6.76 -9.89 7.00
CA GLU A 48 7.44 -10.55 8.12
C GLU A 48 6.49 -10.85 9.29
N ILE A 49 5.43 -10.05 9.47
CA ILE A 49 4.49 -10.17 10.60
C ILE A 49 3.29 -11.06 10.24
N ILE A 50 2.73 -10.89 9.05
CA ILE A 50 1.56 -11.62 8.53
C ILE A 50 2.02 -12.41 7.30
N THR A 51 2.44 -13.65 7.54
CA THR A 51 3.18 -14.47 6.58
C THR A 51 2.31 -15.31 5.65
N ASP A 52 1.06 -15.57 6.03
CA ASP A 52 0.19 -16.59 5.43
C ASP A 52 -1.08 -16.03 4.78
N LYS A 53 -1.30 -14.70 4.86
CA LYS A 53 -2.47 -14.02 4.27
C LYS A 53 -2.08 -13.22 3.03
N PRO A 54 -2.91 -13.23 1.97
CA PRO A 54 -2.72 -12.35 0.84
C PRO A 54 -2.69 -10.86 1.22
N LEU A 55 -1.78 -10.10 0.60
CA LEU A 55 -1.66 -8.65 0.76
C LEU A 55 -2.12 -7.92 -0.50
N LEU A 56 -3.20 -7.17 -0.36
CA LEU A 56 -3.69 -6.22 -1.35
C LEU A 56 -3.06 -4.84 -1.08
N PHE A 57 -2.36 -4.30 -2.06
CA PHE A 57 -1.79 -2.97 -2.03
C PHE A 57 -2.73 -1.97 -2.72
N THR A 58 -3.20 -0.97 -1.96
CA THR A 58 -4.15 0.03 -2.47
C THR A 58 -3.63 1.43 -2.22
N PHE A 59 -3.36 2.16 -3.30
CA PHE A 59 -3.25 3.63 -3.24
C PHE A 59 -4.58 4.23 -3.68
N ARG A 60 -5.42 4.66 -2.73
CA ARG A 60 -6.65 5.39 -3.06
C ARG A 60 -6.29 6.86 -3.31
N SER A 61 -6.71 7.41 -4.45
CA SER A 61 -6.48 8.83 -4.73
C SER A 61 -7.37 9.74 -3.88
N ALA A 62 -6.90 10.94 -3.54
CA ALA A 62 -7.73 11.94 -2.86
C ALA A 62 -9.06 12.26 -3.57
N LYS A 63 -9.11 12.15 -4.91
CA LYS A 63 -10.34 12.34 -5.70
C LYS A 63 -11.39 11.24 -5.46
N GLU A 64 -10.94 10.08 -5.00
CA GLU A 64 -11.77 8.92 -4.66
C GLU A 64 -11.83 8.70 -3.14
N GLY A 65 -11.52 9.72 -2.33
CA GLY A 65 -11.59 9.65 -0.87
C GLY A 65 -10.37 9.06 -0.17
N GLY A 66 -9.21 9.01 -0.83
CA GLY A 66 -7.93 8.69 -0.19
C GLY A 66 -7.27 9.90 0.48
N GLU A 67 -6.17 9.68 1.19
CA GLU A 67 -5.55 10.72 2.01
C GLU A 67 -4.53 11.60 1.28
N GLN A 68 -3.97 11.10 0.17
CA GLN A 68 -2.87 11.76 -0.54
C GLN A 68 -3.13 11.85 -2.04
N ALA A 69 -2.48 12.83 -2.66
CA ALA A 69 -2.50 13.04 -4.11
C ALA A 69 -1.12 12.74 -4.69
N LEU A 70 -1.09 11.91 -5.73
CA LEU A 70 0.06 11.66 -6.58
C LEU A 70 -0.25 12.13 -8.00
N THR A 71 0.78 12.52 -8.74
CA THR A 71 0.65 12.61 -10.20
C THR A 71 0.42 11.22 -10.80
N THR A 72 -0.16 11.15 -11.99
CA THR A 72 -0.34 9.88 -12.72
C THR A 72 0.97 9.09 -12.85
N GLY A 73 2.07 9.78 -13.16
CA GLY A 73 3.39 9.16 -13.29
C GLY A 73 3.88 8.54 -11.98
N GLN A 74 3.72 9.27 -10.85
CA GLN A 74 4.08 8.75 -9.52
C GLN A 74 3.19 7.58 -9.10
N TYR A 75 1.89 7.64 -9.36
CA TYR A 75 0.97 6.54 -9.07
C TYR A 75 1.32 5.25 -9.83
N ILE A 76 1.62 5.38 -11.13
CA ILE A 76 2.05 4.24 -11.95
C ILE A 76 3.39 3.69 -11.46
N ALA A 77 4.36 4.56 -11.17
CA ALA A 77 5.68 4.15 -10.68
C ALA A 77 5.58 3.42 -9.34
N LEU A 78 4.74 3.91 -8.42
CA LEU A 78 4.51 3.31 -7.11
C LEU A 78 3.88 1.91 -7.23
N ASN A 79 2.81 1.78 -8.01
CA ASN A 79 2.16 0.47 -8.22
C ASN A 79 3.12 -0.52 -8.90
N ARG A 80 3.91 -0.06 -9.88
CA ARG A 80 4.92 -0.89 -10.53
C ARG A 80 6.00 -1.34 -9.54
N ALA A 81 6.50 -0.45 -8.69
CA ALA A 81 7.48 -0.81 -7.65
C ALA A 81 6.91 -1.86 -6.68
N ALA A 82 5.64 -1.72 -6.27
CA ALA A 82 4.97 -2.71 -5.42
C ALA A 82 4.90 -4.09 -6.13
N VAL A 83 4.49 -4.13 -7.39
CA VAL A 83 4.43 -5.36 -8.20
C VAL A 83 5.83 -5.98 -8.38
N ASP A 84 6.81 -5.20 -8.80
CA ASP A 84 8.17 -5.67 -9.10
C ASP A 84 8.90 -6.19 -7.85
N SER A 85 8.49 -5.74 -6.66
CA SER A 85 9.07 -6.20 -5.39
C SER A 85 8.73 -7.65 -5.03
N GLY A 86 7.64 -8.20 -5.56
CA GLY A 86 7.09 -9.50 -5.13
C GLY A 86 6.56 -9.53 -3.69
N LEU A 87 6.47 -8.37 -3.01
CA LEU A 87 6.01 -8.28 -1.62
C LEU A 87 4.48 -8.21 -1.51
N VAL A 88 3.73 -8.04 -2.61
CA VAL A 88 2.27 -7.90 -2.61
C VAL A 88 1.67 -8.93 -3.56
N ASP A 89 0.51 -9.48 -3.21
CA ASP A 89 -0.16 -10.49 -4.05
C ASP A 89 -1.11 -9.83 -5.08
N MET A 90 -1.65 -8.67 -4.72
CA MET A 90 -2.64 -7.94 -5.50
C MET A 90 -2.41 -6.43 -5.39
N ILE A 91 -2.86 -5.70 -6.40
CA ILE A 91 -2.92 -4.23 -6.39
C ILE A 91 -4.33 -3.76 -6.75
N ASP A 92 -4.80 -2.67 -6.14
CA ASP A 92 -6.00 -1.93 -6.59
C ASP A 92 -5.58 -0.86 -7.60
N LEU A 93 -6.10 -0.98 -8.83
CA LEU A 93 -5.93 0.00 -9.89
C LEU A 93 -7.22 0.80 -10.12
N SER A 94 -7.17 2.09 -9.81
CA SER A 94 -8.26 3.02 -10.12
C SER A 94 -8.31 3.31 -11.62
N PHE A 95 -9.52 3.55 -12.12
CA PHE A 95 -9.73 3.98 -13.50
C PHE A 95 -9.11 5.38 -13.73
N LEU A 96 -8.11 5.46 -14.60
CA LEU A 96 -7.50 6.72 -15.02
C LEU A 96 -8.12 7.19 -16.35
N PRO A 97 -8.87 8.30 -16.40
CA PRO A 97 -9.43 8.79 -17.65
C PRO A 97 -8.31 9.27 -18.61
N ALA A 98 -8.51 9.03 -19.91
CA ALA A 98 -7.53 9.26 -20.97
C ALA A 98 -7.03 10.71 -21.10
N THR A 99 -7.71 11.67 -20.49
CA THR A 99 -7.37 13.10 -20.48
C THR A 99 -6.25 13.49 -19.49
N MET A 100 -5.70 12.54 -18.74
CA MET A 100 -4.60 12.77 -17.78
C MET A 100 -3.19 12.40 -18.32
N ARG A 101 -3.01 12.41 -19.66
CA ARG A 101 -1.71 12.23 -20.33
C ARG A 101 -1.05 13.57 -20.66
#